data_AF-A0A7K3RZN4-F1
#
_entry.id   AF-A0A7K3RZN4-F1
#
_cell.length_a   1.000
_cell.length_b   1.000
_cell.length_c   1.000
_cell.angle_alpha   90.00
_cell.angle_beta   90.00
_cell.angle_gamma   90.00
#
_symmetry.space_group_name_H-M   'P 1'
#
loop_
_entity.id
_entity.type
_entity.pdbx_description
1 polymer ?
#
loop_
_entity_poly.entity_id
_entity_poly.type
_entity_poly.pdbx_seq_one_letter_code
_entity_poly.pdbx_strand_id
1 'polypeptide(L)' 'MDFQLSDDQRALRSGMRDLLGAVFDRDRLRAAVERGGALERSLWRELGAAGFFALRLPEEAGGVGLGL' A
#
# COMPACT_ATOMS: atom_id res chain seq x y z
N MET A 1 5.69 -27.62 -5.02
CA MET A 1 5.05 -26.30 -5.03
C MET A 1 5.41 -25.62 -3.73
N ASP A 2 6.02 -24.44 -3.79
CA ASP A 2 6.33 -23.65 -2.60
C ASP A 2 5.26 -22.57 -2.43
N PHE A 3 4.68 -22.52 -1.24
CA PHE A 3 3.62 -21.56 -0.85
C PHE A 3 4.14 -20.51 0.13
N GLN A 4 5.42 -20.57 0.49
CA GLN A 4 6.04 -19.55 1.32
C GLN A 4 6.33 -18.31 0.47
N LEU A 5 6.24 -17.15 1.12
CA LEU A 5 6.72 -15.92 0.51
C LEU A 5 8.24 -16.01 0.32
N SER A 6 8.77 -15.34 -0.70
CA SER A 6 10.20 -15.02 -0.75
C SER A 6 10.56 -13.99 0.31
N ASP A 7 11.85 -13.78 0.56
CA ASP A 7 12.31 -12.77 1.51
C ASP A 7 11.95 -11.35 1.05
N ASP A 8 12.03 -11.08 -0.26
CA ASP A 8 11.58 -9.81 -0.83
C ASP A 8 10.08 -9.58 -0.64
N GLN A 9 9.28 -10.62 -0.82
CA GLN A 9 7.84 -10.56 -0.56
C GLN A 9 7.53 -10.35 0.93
N ARG A 10 8.32 -10.94 1.84
CA ARG A 10 8.22 -10.68 3.29
C ARG A 10 8.58 -9.25 3.64
N ALA A 11 9.68 -8.74 3.07
CA ALA A 11 10.13 -7.36 3.26
C ALA A 11 9.10 -6.37 2.74
N LEU A 12 8.58 -6.59 1.54
CA LEU A 12 7.50 -5.79 0.95
C LEU A 12 6.25 -5.78 1.83
N ARG A 13 5.83 -6.94 2.33
CA ARG A 13 4.68 -7.04 3.24
C ARG A 13 4.89 -6.24 4.52
N SER A 14 6.10 -6.26 5.08
CA SER A 14 6.43 -5.49 6.28
C SER A 14 6.43 -3.98 6.00
N GLY A 15 7.17 -3.54 4.98
CA GLY A 15 7.25 -2.13 4.62
C GLY A 15 5.88 -1.54 4.24
N MET A 16 5.03 -2.33 3.57
CA MET A 16 3.65 -1.94 3.28
C MET A 16 2.82 -1.75 4.55
N ARG A 17 2.98 -2.62 5.55
CA ARG A 17 2.27 -2.48 6.82
C ARG A 17 2.70 -1.22 7.55
N ASP A 18 3.99 -0.92 7.55
CA ASP A 18 4.52 0.28 8.21
C ASP A 18 4.08 1.56 7.49
N LEU A 19 4.13 1.57 6.15
CA LEU A 19 3.64 2.66 5.31
C LEU A 19 2.15 2.95 5.58
N LEU A 20 1.31 1.90 5.52
CA LEU A 20 -0.12 2.05 5.78
C LEU A 20 -0.38 2.45 7.23
N GLY A 21 0.40 1.97 8.19
CA GLY A 21 0.29 2.40 9.59
C GLY A 21 0.65 3.87 9.81
N ALA A 22 1.58 4.42 9.01
CA ALA A 22 1.96 5.83 9.07
C ALA A 22 0.97 6.74 8.33
N VAL A 23 0.41 6.28 7.21
CA VAL A 23 -0.51 7.06 6.35
C VAL A 23 -1.96 6.94 6.81
N PHE A 24 -2.37 5.79 7.34
CA PHE A 24 -3.72 5.57 7.83
C PHE A 24 -3.73 5.51 9.35
N ASP A 25 -4.41 6.48 9.95
CA ASP A 25 -5.01 6.24 11.24
C ASP A 25 -5.98 5.05 11.11
N ARG A 26 -5.71 4.00 11.90
CA ARG A 26 -6.44 2.72 11.89
C ARG A 26 -7.94 2.90 12.11
N ASP A 27 -8.34 3.92 12.87
CA ASP A 27 -9.75 4.20 13.15
C ASP A 27 -10.40 4.92 11.98
N ARG A 28 -9.65 5.78 11.28
CA ARG A 28 -10.11 6.49 10.08
C ARG A 28 -10.33 5.54 8.91
N LEU A 29 -9.46 4.53 8.75
CA LEU A 29 -9.62 3.47 7.75
C LEU A 29 -10.85 2.60 8.07
N ARG A 30 -11.00 2.17 9.33
CA ARG A 30 -12.15 1.35 9.74
C ARG A 30 -13.46 2.07 9.49
N ALA A 31 -13.53 3.35 9.87
CA ALA A 31 -14.71 4.17 9.63
C ALA A 31 -14.98 4.38 8.12
N ALA A 32 -13.96 4.45 7.26
CA ALA A 32 -14.16 4.53 5.81
C ALA A 32 -14.73 3.23 5.22
N VAL A 33 -14.28 2.07 5.70
CA VAL A 33 -14.84 0.77 5.32
C VAL A 33 -16.30 0.65 5.77
N GLU A 34 -16.60 1.04 7.01
CA GLU A 34 -17.96 1.01 7.57
C GLU A 34 -18.93 1.94 6.82
N ARG A 35 -18.45 3.07 6.29
CA ARG A 35 -19.24 4.00 5.46
C ARG A 35 -19.43 3.55 4.00
N GLY A 36 -19.15 2.28 3.68
CA GLY A 36 -19.32 1.74 2.33
C GLY A 36 -18.09 1.91 1.44
N GLY A 37 -16.90 2.06 2.02
CA GLY A 37 -15.63 2.05 1.28
C GLY A 37 -15.26 3.38 0.61
N ALA A 38 -15.98 4.47 0.92
CA ALA A 38 -15.61 5.79 0.44
C ALA A 38 -14.34 6.29 1.16
N LEU A 39 -13.20 6.25 0.46
CA LEU A 39 -11.97 6.86 0.93
C LEU A 39 -12.01 8.37 0.71
N GLU A 40 -11.63 9.11 1.75
CA GLU A 40 -11.46 10.56 1.67
C GLU A 40 -10.41 10.91 0.61
N ARG A 41 -10.69 11.96 -0.19
CA ARG A 41 -9.74 12.40 -1.24
C ARG A 41 -8.38 12.84 -0.68
N SER A 42 -8.31 13.25 0.57
CA SER A 42 -7.03 13.55 1.23
C SER A 42 -6.21 12.28 1.44
N LEU A 43 -6.86 11.22 1.92
CA LEU A 43 -6.24 9.93 2.20
C LEU A 43 -5.70 9.27 0.92
N TRP A 44 -6.45 9.40 -0.18
CA TRP A 44 -5.99 8.94 -1.50
C TRP A 44 -4.75 9.70 -1.98
N ARG A 45 -4.66 11.01 -1.68
CA ARG A 45 -3.48 11.82 -2.02
C ARG A 45 -2.28 11.47 -1.13
N GLU A 46 -2.50 11.25 0.15
CA GLU A 46 -1.45 10.82 1.09
C GLU A 46 -0.85 9.46 0.67
N LEU A 47 -1.68 8.51 0.25
CA LEU A 47 -1.24 7.26 -0.36
C LEU A 47 -0.34 7.47 -1.59
N GLY A 48 -0.74 8.39 -2.47
CA GLY A 48 0.05 8.74 -3.66
C GLY A 48 1.40 9.36 -3.30
N ALA A 49 1.41 10.30 -2.36
CA ALA A 49 2.64 10.92 -1.86
C ALA A 49 3.57 9.91 -1.17
N ALA A 50 3.00 8.88 -0.54
CA ALA A 50 3.70 7.77 0.07
C ALA A 50 4.23 6.72 -0.95
N GLY A 51 3.99 6.91 -2.25
CA GLY A 51 4.49 6.04 -3.31
C GLY A 51 3.70 4.73 -3.49
N PHE A 52 2.56 4.57 -2.82
CA PHE A 52 1.79 3.31 -2.82
C PHE A 52 1.39 2.85 -4.23
N PHE A 53 0.99 3.78 -5.09
CA PHE A 53 0.57 3.45 -6.46
C PHE A 53 1.73 3.19 -7.43
N ALA A 54 2.96 3.53 -7.05
CA ALA A 54 4.15 3.32 -7.87
C ALA A 54 4.73 1.90 -7.71
N LEU A 55 4.33 1.16 -6.66
CA LEU A 55 4.94 -0.12 -6.31
C LEU A 55 4.85 -1.15 -7.44
N ARG A 56 3.70 -1.25 -8.12
CA ARG A 56 3.47 -2.19 -9.23
C ARG A 56 3.85 -1.63 -10.60
N LEU A 57 4.18 -0.34 -10.69
CA LEU A 57 4.53 0.28 -11.96
C LEU A 57 5.94 -0.14 -12.37
N PRO A 58 6.23 -0.29 -13.67
CA PRO A 58 7.59 -0.52 -14.13
C PRO A 58 8.47 0.70 -13.86
N GLU A 59 9.78 0.48 -13.75
CA GLU A 59 10.74 1.55 -13.41
C GLU A 59 10.73 2.68 -14.46
N GLU A 60 10.51 2.37 -15.74
CA GLU A 60 10.44 3.36 -16.83
C GLU A 60 9.23 4.31 -16.66
N ALA A 61 8.23 3.91 -15.88
CA ALA A 61 7.08 4.73 -15.51
C ALA A 61 7.24 5.39 -14.13
N GLY A 62 8.44 5.34 -13.53
CA GLY A 62 8.72 5.87 -12.19
C GLY A 62 8.26 4.94 -11.06
N GLY A 63 8.07 3.66 -11.34
CA GLY A 63 7.68 2.64 -10.37
C GLY A 63 8.82 1.83 -9.77
N VAL A 64 8.46 0.79 -9.03
CA VAL A 64 9.41 -0.12 -8.34
C VAL A 64 9.39 -1.54 -8.95
N GLY A 65 8.51 -1.80 -9.92
CA GLY A 65 8.40 -3.08 -10.60
C GLY A 65 8.01 -4.25 -9.68
N LEU A 66 7.48 -3.97 -8.49
CA LEU A 66 7.16 -5.01 -7.51
C LEU A 66 5.89 -5.71 -7.93
N GLY A 67 5.98 -7.02 -8.16
CA GLY A 67 4.87 -7.83 -8.60
C GLY A 67 5.35 -9.15 -9.14
N LEU A 68 4.58 -10.22 -8.90
CA LEU A 68 4.85 -11.57 -9.42
C LEU A 68 5.23 -11.56 -10.90
#